data_AF-A3MSI3-F1
#
_entry.id   AF-A3MSI3-F1
#
_cell.length_a   1.000
_cell.length_b   1.000
_cell.length_c   1.000
_cell.angle_alpha   90.00
_cell.angle_beta   90.00
_cell.angle_gamma   90.00
#
_symmetry.space_group_name_H-M   'P 1'
#
loop_
_entity.id
_entity.type
_entity.pdbx_description
1 polymer ?
#
loop_
_entity_poly.entity_id
_entity_poly.type
_entity_poly.pdbx_seq_one_letter_code
_entity_poly.pdbx_strand_id
1 'polypeptide(L)'
;MLNFIETFHREVAKRLDAVDSAGEAAGLMEWANGRVGKCDVYFLWFPATKRLVYAVKCPAGLREGEVEAKSHVEAVAHVEKIIASLRK
;
A
#
# COMPACT_ATOMS: atom_id res chain seq x y z
N MET A 1 1.12 24.11 -13.98
CA MET A 1 1.04 23.55 -12.61
C MET A 1 1.22 22.05 -12.77
N LEU A 2 2.44 21.56 -12.58
CA LEU A 2 2.73 20.12 -12.59
C LEU A 2 2.18 19.57 -11.28
N ASN A 3 1.04 18.88 -11.32
CA ASN A 3 0.59 18.09 -10.17
C ASN A 3 1.68 17.05 -9.92
N PHE A 4 2.47 17.27 -8.88
CA PHE A 4 3.53 16.37 -8.46
C PHE A 4 2.84 15.07 -8.04
N ILE A 5 2.85 14.06 -8.90
CA ILE A 5 2.41 12.73 -8.55
C ILE A 5 3.45 12.20 -7.56
N GLU A 6 3.10 12.17 -6.28
CA GLU A 6 3.92 11.49 -5.29
C GLU A 6 3.94 9.99 -5.56
N THR A 7 5.08 9.35 -5.29
CA THR A 7 5.30 7.92 -5.50
C THR A 7 4.38 7.08 -4.60
N PHE A 8 4.00 5.87 -5.04
CA PHE A 8 3.05 5.00 -4.33
C PHE A 8 3.41 4.83 -2.86
N HIS A 9 4.68 4.57 -2.55
CA HIS A 9 5.11 4.33 -1.17
C HIS A 9 4.95 5.55 -0.26
N ARG A 10 5.16 6.77 -0.77
CA ARG A 10 5.00 8.02 0.01
C ARG A 10 3.54 8.27 0.33
N GLU A 11 2.68 8.10 -0.67
CA GLU A 11 1.25 8.23 -0.49
C GLU A 11 0.73 7.21 0.53
N VAL A 12 1.06 5.92 0.38
CA VAL A 12 0.62 4.90 1.33
C VAL A 12 1.16 5.17 2.74
N ALA A 13 2.43 5.55 2.89
CA ALA A 13 3.04 5.82 4.19
C ALA A 13 2.29 6.90 5.00
N LYS A 14 1.83 7.98 4.35
CA LYS A 14 1.02 9.04 5.00
C LYS A 14 -0.28 8.54 5.64
N ARG A 15 -0.79 7.39 5.18
CA ARG A 15 -2.08 6.83 5.60
C ARG A 15 -1.93 5.81 6.73
N LEU A 16 -0.71 5.39 7.06
CA LEU A 16 -0.42 4.46 8.14
C LEU A 16 -0.33 5.19 9.49
N ASP A 17 -0.71 4.52 10.57
CA ASP A 17 -0.61 5.07 11.92
C ASP A 17 0.84 5.08 12.41
N ALA A 18 1.62 4.09 11.97
CA ALA A 18 3.08 4.03 12.12
C ALA A 18 3.68 3.38 10.86
N VAL A 19 4.81 3.90 10.40
CA VAL A 19 5.54 3.38 9.23
C VAL A 19 6.76 2.60 9.71
N ASP A 20 6.84 1.33 9.35
CA ASP A 20 8.00 0.48 9.66
C ASP A 20 9.05 0.54 8.55
N SER A 21 8.60 0.50 7.30
CA SER A 21 9.46 0.57 6.12
C SER A 21 8.68 1.03 4.90
N ALA A 22 9.20 1.98 4.14
CA ALA A 22 8.66 2.40 2.86
C ALA A 22 9.78 2.78 1.90
N GLY A 23 9.63 2.50 0.62
CA GLY A 23 10.64 2.81 -0.38
C GLY A 23 10.32 2.29 -1.78
N GLU A 24 11.32 2.37 -2.64
CA GLU A 24 11.27 1.86 -4.01
C GLU A 24 12.56 1.15 -4.42
N ALA A 25 12.46 0.28 -5.41
CA ALA A 25 13.57 -0.42 -6.04
C ALA A 25 13.58 -0.10 -7.55
N ALA A 26 14.21 1.01 -7.92
CA ALA A 26 14.47 1.43 -9.30
C ALA A 26 13.22 1.37 -10.23
N GLY A 27 12.05 1.75 -9.72
CA GLY A 27 10.79 1.71 -10.46
C GLY A 27 10.22 0.31 -10.76
N LEU A 28 10.90 -0.76 -10.33
CA LEU A 28 10.42 -2.14 -10.49
C LEU A 28 9.39 -2.51 -9.42
N MET A 29 9.56 -1.96 -8.23
CA MET A 29 8.72 -2.22 -7.07
C MET A 29 8.74 -1.02 -6.14
N GLU A 30 7.59 -0.72 -5.55
CA GLU A 30 7.45 0.19 -4.43
C GLU A 30 6.81 -0.55 -3.26
N TRP A 31 7.17 -0.19 -2.03
CA TRP A 31 6.57 -0.81 -0.84
C TRP A 31 6.26 0.20 0.25
N ALA A 32 5.25 -0.14 1.05
CA ALA A 32 4.97 0.55 2.30
C ALA A 32 4.38 -0.45 3.30
N ASN A 33 5.07 -0.58 4.43
CA ASN A 33 4.73 -1.48 5.52
C ASN A 33 4.61 -0.68 6.82
N GLY A 34 3.72 -1.11 7.70
CA GLY A 34 3.54 -0.46 8.99
C GLY A 34 2.27 -0.93 9.67
N ARG A 35 1.63 -0.01 10.41
CA ARG A 35 0.47 -0.34 11.25
C ARG A 35 -0.75 0.49 10.91
N VAL A 36 -1.92 -0.16 11.00
CA VAL A 36 -3.24 0.47 11.05
C VAL A 36 -4.03 -0.17 12.19
N GLY A 37 -4.35 0.62 13.22
CA GLY A 37 -4.96 0.13 14.45
C GLY A 37 -4.12 -0.97 15.12
N LYS A 38 -4.70 -2.16 15.26
CA LYS A 38 -4.03 -3.34 15.83
C LYS A 38 -3.46 -4.28 14.75
N CYS A 39 -3.48 -3.87 13.49
CA CYS A 39 -3.07 -4.71 12.37
C CYS A 39 -1.76 -4.22 11.76
N ASP A 40 -0.85 -5.15 11.48
CA ASP A 40 0.31 -4.89 10.65
C ASP A 40 -0.07 -5.07 9.17
N VAL A 41 0.37 -4.14 8.33
CA VAL A 41 0.04 -4.10 6.91
C VAL A 41 1.31 -4.07 6.06
N TYR A 42 1.25 -4.74 4.92
CA TYR A 42 2.34 -4.85 3.97
C TYR A 42 1.78 -4.63 2.57
N PHE A 43 2.31 -3.67 1.84
CA PHE A 43 1.88 -3.35 0.48
C PHE A 43 3.07 -3.32 -0.46
N LEU A 44 2.97 -4.06 -1.56
CA LEU A 44 3.96 -4.10 -2.64
C LEU A 44 3.28 -3.75 -3.95
N TRP A 45 3.76 -2.69 -4.61
CA TRP A 45 3.29 -2.25 -5.91
C TRP A 45 4.35 -2.53 -6.97
N PHE A 46 3.99 -3.23 -8.03
CA PHE A 46 4.86 -3.55 -9.17
C PHE A 46 4.38 -2.80 -10.42
N PRO A 47 4.96 -1.62 -10.74
CA PRO A 47 4.46 -0.77 -11.82
C PRO A 47 4.49 -1.45 -13.20
N ALA A 48 5.56 -2.20 -13.50
CA ALA A 48 5.75 -2.84 -14.80
C ALA A 48 4.68 -3.91 -15.10
N THR A 49 4.27 -4.65 -14.08
CA THR A 49 3.26 -5.71 -14.21
C THR A 49 1.87 -5.27 -13.77
N LYS A 50 1.71 -4.02 -13.34
CA LYS A 50 0.44 -3.46 -12.87
C LYS A 50 -0.20 -4.25 -11.72
N ARG A 51 0.63 -4.79 -10.82
CA ARG A 51 0.18 -5.67 -9.73
C ARG A 51 0.42 -5.04 -8.36
N LEU A 52 -0.63 -4.99 -7.55
CA LEU A 52 -0.55 -4.66 -6.13
C LEU A 52 -0.74 -5.96 -5.33
N VAL A 53 0.27 -6.31 -4.54
CA VAL A 53 0.24 -7.43 -3.59
C VAL A 53 0.15 -6.87 -2.20
N TYR A 54 -0.65 -7.50 -1.33
CA TYR A 54 -0.79 -7.05 0.04
C TYR A 54 -0.95 -8.20 1.03
N ALA A 55 -0.55 -7.92 2.27
CA ALA A 55 -0.86 -8.74 3.43
C ALA A 55 -1.32 -7.84 4.58
N VAL A 56 -2.30 -8.31 5.34
CA VAL A 56 -2.85 -7.66 6.53
C VAL A 56 -2.92 -8.69 7.64
N LYS A 57 -2.13 -8.48 8.69
CA LYS A 57 -2.08 -9.34 9.86
C LYS A 57 -2.74 -8.63 11.04
N CYS A 58 -3.92 -9.10 11.42
CA CYS A 58 -4.66 -8.62 12.58
C CYS A 58 -4.72 -9.70 13.67
N PRO A 59 -5.14 -9.38 14.91
CA PRO A 59 -5.41 -10.40 15.93
C PRO A 59 -6.43 -11.46 15.50
N ALA A 60 -7.39 -11.08 14.64
CA ALA A 60 -8.41 -11.96 14.09
C ALA A 60 -7.89 -12.93 13.01
N GLY A 61 -6.70 -12.69 12.47
CA GLY A 61 -6.11 -13.54 11.44
C GLY A 61 -5.27 -12.79 10.40
N LEU A 62 -4.75 -13.55 9.44
CA LEU A 62 -4.01 -13.07 8.28
C LEU A 62 -4.92 -13.04 7.06
N ARG A 63 -4.89 -11.93 6.32
CA ARG A 63 -5.50 -11.80 5.00
C ARG A 63 -4.44 -11.35 4.01
N GLU A 64 -4.30 -12.08 2.92
CA GLU A 64 -3.42 -11.73 1.81
C GLU A 64 -4.20 -11.63 0.51
N GLY A 65 -3.64 -10.92 -0.47
CA GLY A 65 -4.27 -10.83 -1.77
C GLY A 65 -3.41 -10.10 -2.79
N GLU A 66 -3.88 -10.18 -4.02
CA GLU A 66 -3.28 -9.57 -5.17
C GLU A 66 -4.37 -8.98 -6.05
N VAL A 67 -4.14 -7.78 -6.56
CA VAL A 67 -5.04 -7.10 -7.47
C VAL A 67 -4.27 -6.49 -8.64
N GLU A 68 -4.86 -6.54 -9.82
CA GLU A 68 -4.40 -5.74 -10.96
C GLU A 68 -4.89 -4.30 -10.79
N ALA A 69 -3.97 -3.34 -10.91
CA ALA A 69 -4.28 -1.91 -10.88
C ALA A 69 -3.66 -1.26 -12.11
N LYS A 70 -4.43 -0.53 -12.92
CA LYS A 70 -3.97 -0.04 -14.22
C LYS A 70 -2.95 1.10 -14.11
N SER A 71 -2.85 1.71 -12.93
CA SER A 71 -2.01 2.87 -12.65
C SER A 71 -1.61 2.95 -11.18
N HIS A 72 -0.64 3.81 -10.87
CA HIS A 72 -0.28 4.11 -9.47
C HIS A 72 -1.48 4.67 -8.67
N VAL A 73 -2.32 5.52 -9.28
CA VAL A 73 -3.48 6.13 -8.61
C VAL A 73 -4.46 5.04 -8.17
N GLU A 74 -4.70 4.08 -9.06
CA GLU A 74 -5.59 2.96 -8.77
C GLU A 74 -5.01 2.04 -7.69
N ALA A 75 -3.69 1.78 -7.72
CA ALA A 75 -3.02 1.03 -6.66
C ALA A 75 -3.15 1.71 -5.30
N VAL A 76 -2.91 3.03 -5.22
CA VAL A 76 -3.12 3.81 -3.98
C VAL A 76 -4.57 3.75 -3.52
N ALA A 77 -5.54 3.90 -4.43
CA ALA A 77 -6.97 3.83 -4.11
C ALA A 77 -7.39 2.44 -3.57
N HIS A 78 -6.78 1.36 -4.05
CA HIS A 78 -6.99 0.03 -3.49
C HIS A 78 -6.46 -0.06 -2.06
N VAL A 79 -5.26 0.44 -1.80
CA VAL A 79 -4.68 0.48 -0.46
C VAL A 79 -5.53 1.33 0.49
N GLU A 80 -6.02 2.50 0.06
CA GLU A 80 -6.91 3.34 0.85
C GLU A 80 -8.17 2.61 1.29
N LYS A 81 -8.81 1.86 0.38
CA LYS A 81 -9.99 1.06 0.72
C LYS A 81 -9.68 0.01 1.77
N ILE A 82 -8.52 -0.65 1.66
CA ILE A 82 -8.05 -1.62 2.66
C ILE A 82 -7.86 -0.93 4.01
N ILE A 83 -7.09 0.16 4.08
CA ILE A 83 -6.83 0.92 5.31
C ILE A 83 -8.14 1.41 5.94
N ALA A 84 -9.05 1.97 5.14
CA ALA A 84 -10.35 2.44 5.62
C ALA A 84 -11.19 1.31 6.23
N SER A 85 -11.11 0.09 5.68
CA SER A 85 -11.80 -1.07 6.26
C SER A 85 -11.24 -1.53 7.60
N LEU A 86 -9.96 -1.24 7.90
CA LEU A 86 -9.29 -1.63 9.15
C LEU A 86 -9.53 -0.64 10.28
N ARG A 87 -10.01 0.56 9.95
CA ARG A 87 -10.34 1.63 10.91
C ARG A 87 -11.80 1.59 11.38
N LYS A 88 -12.59 0.63 10.91
CA LYS A 88 -13.97 0.39 11.34
C LYS A 88 -13.99 -0.58 12.53
#